data_AF-A0A2M9XX87-F1
#
_entry.id   AF-A0A2M9XX87-F1
#
_cell.length_a   1.000
_cell.length_b   1.000
_cell.length_c   1.000
_cell.angle_alpha   90.00
_cell.angle_beta   90.00
_cell.angle_gamma   90.00
#
_symmetry.space_group_name_H-M   'P 1'
#
loop_
_entity.id
_entity.type
_entity.pdbx_description
1 polymer ?
#
loop_
_entity_poly.entity_id
_entity_poly.type
_entity_poly.pdbx_seq_one_letter_code
_entity_poly.pdbx_strand_id
1 'polypeptide(L)'
;MKYDVILTFDLKDASSEAYTKAKKLLEGYGLHDTSISKDLPLPNTVLMGRLNYEIEASEIKDFVWHLFKENGLTPSRLMGGVLQDWSIKIKG
;
A
#
# COMPACT_ATOMS: atom_id res chain seq x y z
N MET A 1 9.05 -13.21 -8.15
CA MET A 1 7.60 -13.48 -8.39
C MET A 1 6.79 -12.19 -8.30
N LYS A 2 5.61 -12.10 -8.94
CA LYS A 2 4.66 -10.98 -8.78
C LYS A 2 3.64 -11.32 -7.69
N TYR A 3 3.32 -10.35 -6.83
CA TYR A 3 2.37 -10.52 -5.73
C TYR A 3 1.14 -9.62 -5.88
N ASP A 4 -0.01 -10.15 -5.47
CA ASP A 4 -1.17 -9.33 -5.12
C ASP A 4 -0.93 -8.80 -3.70
N VAL A 5 -0.95 -7.48 -3.54
CA VAL A 5 -0.53 -6.78 -2.31
C VAL A 5 -1.68 -5.93 -1.80
N ILE A 6 -1.83 -5.87 -0.48
CA ILE A 6 -2.64 -4.86 0.21
C ILE A 6 -1.73 -4.04 1.12
N LEU A 7 -1.92 -2.73 1.12
CA LEU A 7 -1.09 -1.79 1.85
C LEU A 7 -1.94 -0.66 2.41
N THR A 8 -1.59 -0.18 3.60
CA THR A 8 -2.07 1.06 4.17
C THR A 8 -0.91 1.81 4.77
N PHE A 9 -0.91 3.13 4.63
CA PHE A 9 0.19 3.96 5.07
C PHE A 9 -0.31 5.24 5.71
N ASP A 10 0.58 5.87 6.46
CA ASP A 10 0.40 7.20 6.98
C ASP A 10 1.70 7.99 6.81
N LEU A 11 1.58 9.30 6.64
CA LEU A 11 2.70 10.21 6.42
C LEU A 11 2.76 11.23 7.56
N LYS A 12 3.96 11.51 8.03
CA LYS A 12 4.19 12.50 9.10
C LYS A 12 3.94 13.92 8.57
N ASP A 13 3.12 14.69 9.30
CA ASP A 13 2.84 16.12 9.06
C ASP A 13 2.47 16.44 7.60
N ALA A 14 1.75 15.53 6.93
CA ALA A 14 1.56 15.55 5.49
C ALA A 14 0.27 16.24 5.04
N SER A 15 0.36 17.00 3.94
CA SER A 15 -0.79 17.60 3.27
C SER A 15 -1.54 16.58 2.40
N SER A 16 -2.78 16.88 2.01
CA SER A 16 -3.55 16.09 1.04
C SER A 16 -2.81 15.86 -0.29
N GLU A 17 -1.99 16.83 -0.72
CA GLU A 17 -1.16 16.72 -1.91
C GLU A 17 -0.05 15.68 -1.75
N ALA A 18 0.54 15.57 -0.55
CA ALA A 18 1.54 14.55 -0.24
C ALA A 18 0.94 13.13 -0.29
N TYR A 19 -0.27 12.94 0.25
CA TYR A 19 -1.00 11.67 0.09
C TYR A 19 -1.34 11.37 -1.37
N THR A 20 -1.76 12.39 -2.13
CA THR A 20 -2.06 12.24 -3.57
C THR A 20 -0.81 11.83 -4.34
N LYS A 21 0.34 12.42 -4.03
CA LYS A 21 1.64 12.04 -4.60
C LYS A 21 2.00 10.60 -4.24
N ALA A 22 1.84 10.21 -2.97
CA ALA A 22 2.12 8.85 -2.50
C ALA A 22 1.30 7.80 -3.25
N LYS A 23 -0.01 8.06 -3.43
CA LYS A 23 -0.90 7.18 -4.21
C LYS A 23 -0.43 7.04 -5.66
N LYS A 24 -0.16 8.16 -6.34
CA LYS A 24 0.33 8.15 -7.73
C LYS A 24 1.65 7.41 -7.90
N LEU A 25 2.56 7.48 -6.92
CA LEU A 25 3.79 6.69 -6.94
C LEU A 25 3.48 5.20 -6.93
N LEU A 26 2.61 4.76 -6.01
CA LEU A 26 2.22 3.35 -5.86
C LEU A 26 1.36 2.82 -7.02
N GLU A 27 0.55 3.68 -7.65
CA GLU A 27 -0.15 3.38 -8.91
C GLU A 27 0.83 3.03 -10.04
N GLY A 28 1.98 3.71 -10.12
CA GLY A 28 3.06 3.38 -11.05
C GLY A 28 3.61 1.96 -10.89
N TYR A 29 3.40 1.34 -9.72
CA TYR A 29 3.80 -0.03 -9.41
C TYR A 29 2.62 -1.02 -9.44
N GLY A 30 1.42 -0.58 -9.83
CA GLY A 30 0.23 -1.43 -9.96
C GLY A 30 -0.65 -1.52 -8.72
N LEU A 31 -0.49 -0.63 -7.73
CA LEU A 31 -1.37 -0.54 -6.55
C LEU A 31 -2.39 0.59 -6.72
N HIS A 32 -3.65 0.31 -6.45
CA HIS A 32 -4.75 1.27 -6.65
C HIS A 32 -5.61 1.42 -5.40
N ASP A 33 -6.31 2.56 -5.29
CA ASP A 33 -7.28 2.79 -4.21
C ASP A 33 -8.28 1.63 -4.15
N THR A 34 -8.43 1.05 -2.97
CA THR A 34 -9.43 0.01 -2.77
C THR A 34 -10.78 0.66 -2.60
N SER A 35 -11.67 0.48 -3.59
CA SER A 35 -13.10 0.71 -3.39
C SER A 35 -13.72 -0.43 -2.60
N ILE A 36 -13.16 -0.77 -1.43
CA ILE A 36 -13.83 -1.72 -0.54
C ILE A 36 -15.08 -1.00 -0.03
N SER A 37 -16.22 -1.71 -0.12
CA SER A 37 -17.59 -1.25 0.11
C SER A 37 -17.72 -0.10 1.11
N LYS A 38 -18.67 0.82 0.86
CA LYS A 38 -19.06 1.91 1.78
C LYS A 38 -19.36 1.45 3.22
N ASP A 39 -19.49 0.15 3.44
CA ASP A 39 -19.77 -0.51 4.72
C ASP A 39 -18.51 -0.76 5.58
N LEU A 40 -17.31 -0.69 4.99
CA LEU A 40 -16.04 -0.85 5.70
C LEU A 40 -15.30 0.50 5.66
N PRO A 41 -15.29 1.28 6.74
CA PRO A 41 -14.57 2.54 6.81
C PRO A 41 -13.06 2.24 6.90
N LEU A 42 -12.47 1.95 5.75
CA LEU A 42 -11.02 1.85 5.62
C LEU A 42 -10.43 3.26 5.51
N PRO A 43 -9.26 3.51 6.12
CA PRO A 43 -8.55 4.77 5.93
C PRO A 43 -8.36 5.05 4.43
N ASN A 44 -8.40 6.31 4.01
CA ASN A 44 -8.23 6.74 2.61
C ASN A 44 -6.80 6.49 2.06
N THR A 45 -6.03 5.61 2.71
CA THR A 45 -4.67 5.23 2.36
C THR A 45 -4.54 3.73 2.11
N VAL A 46 -5.65 2.98 2.11
CA VAL A 46 -5.63 1.56 1.73
C VAL A 46 -5.57 1.44 0.20
N LEU A 47 -4.51 0.79 -0.27
CA LEU A 47 -4.23 0.47 -1.67
C LEU A 47 -4.11 -1.04 -1.84
N MET A 48 -4.58 -1.57 -2.96
CA MET A 48 -4.42 -2.98 -3.34
C MET A 48 -4.14 -3.11 -4.83
N GLY A 49 -3.41 -4.14 -5.19
CA GLY A 49 -3.22 -4.48 -6.59
C GLY A 49 -2.11 -5.49 -6.80
N ARG A 50 -1.87 -5.85 -8.05
CA ARG A 50 -0.77 -6.73 -8.43
C ARG A 50 0.44 -5.89 -8.77
N LEU A 51 1.57 -6.16 -8.10
CA LEU A 51 2.82 -5.51 -8.46
C LEU A 51 3.19 -5.84 -9.91
N ASN A 52 3.52 -4.80 -10.68
CA ASN A 52 3.87 -4.94 -12.09
C ASN A 52 5.31 -5.47 -12.31
N TYR A 53 6.09 -5.62 -11.23
CA TYR A 53 7.46 -6.13 -11.20
C TYR A 53 7.62 -7.24 -10.15
N GLU A 54 8.76 -7.92 -10.18
CA GLU A 54 9.08 -8.98 -9.23
C GLU A 54 9.80 -8.44 -8.00
N ILE A 55 9.33 -8.85 -6.82
CA ILE A 55 9.92 -8.50 -5.52
C ILE A 55 9.66 -9.65 -4.55
N GLU A 56 10.53 -9.87 -3.57
CA GLU A 56 10.26 -10.82 -2.50
C GLU A 56 9.18 -10.29 -1.55
N ALA A 57 8.30 -11.17 -1.06
CA ALA A 57 7.20 -10.79 -0.19
C ALA A 57 7.67 -10.03 1.06
N SER A 58 8.82 -10.42 1.63
CA SER A 58 9.44 -9.79 2.78
C SER A 58 9.95 -8.36 2.50
N GLU A 59 10.23 -8.02 1.25
CA GLU A 59 10.83 -6.75 0.86
C GLU A 59 9.80 -5.67 0.51
N ILE A 60 8.52 -6.03 0.35
CA ILE A 60 7.45 -5.10 -0.09
C ILE A 60 7.37 -3.86 0.82
N LYS A 61 7.43 -4.04 2.13
CA LYS A 61 7.35 -2.92 3.09
C LYS A 61 8.56 -2.00 2.97
N ASP A 62 9.76 -2.58 2.94
CA ASP A 62 10.99 -1.81 2.86
C ASP A 62 11.07 -1.06 1.54
N PHE A 63 10.68 -1.70 0.43
CA PHE A 63 10.55 -1.06 -0.87
C PHE A 63 9.64 0.17 -0.83
N VAL A 64 8.42 0.06 -0.31
CA VAL A 64 7.48 1.19 -0.26
C VAL A 64 8.01 2.30 0.66
N TRP A 65 8.63 1.92 1.77
CA TRP A 65 9.24 2.87 2.70
C TRP A 65 10.37 3.67 2.04
N HIS A 66 11.25 3.00 1.30
CA HIS A 66 12.32 3.62 0.53
C HIS A 66 11.77 4.50 -0.59
N LEU A 67 10.81 4.00 -1.37
CA LEU A 67 10.16 4.76 -2.43
C LEU A 67 9.60 6.10 -1.93
N PHE A 68 8.95 6.11 -0.76
CA PHE A 68 8.45 7.34 -0.17
C PHE A 68 9.56 8.30 0.23
N LYS A 69 10.60 7.81 0.92
CA LYS A 69 11.73 8.64 1.34
C LYS A 69 12.46 9.27 0.16
N GLU A 70 12.72 8.51 -0.90
CA GLU A 70 13.37 8.98 -2.13
C GLU A 70 12.53 10.05 -2.85
N ASN A 71 11.22 10.05 -2.62
CA ASN A 71 10.30 11.03 -3.18
C ASN A 71 9.93 12.17 -2.22
N GLY A 72 10.69 12.34 -1.13
CA GLY A 72 10.50 13.43 -0.15
C GLY A 72 9.26 13.26 0.73
N LEU A 73 8.72 12.05 0.84
CA LEU A 73 7.61 11.71 1.72
C LEU A 73 8.17 11.03 2.98
N THR A 74 7.67 11.44 4.15
CA THR A 74 8.10 10.86 5.43
C THR A 74 7.03 9.93 5.96
N PRO A 75 7.15 8.59 5.78
CA PRO A 75 6.20 7.66 6.38
C PRO A 75 6.25 7.68 7.90
N SER A 76 5.08 7.79 8.55
CA SER A 76 4.91 7.61 9.99
C SER A 76 4.48 6.18 10.33
N ARG A 77 3.69 5.56 9.43
CA ARG A 77 3.20 4.19 9.57
C ARG A 77 3.10 3.53 8.20
N LEU A 78 3.43 2.25 8.15
CA LEU A 78 3.25 1.41 6.98
C LEU A 78 2.81 0.01 7.42
N MET A 79 1.67 -0.45 6.93
CA MET A 79 1.18 -1.80 7.14
C MET A 79 0.76 -2.40 5.81
N GLY A 80 0.93 -3.70 5.65
CA GLY A 80 0.64 -4.36 4.38
C GLY A 80 1.39 -5.66 4.24
N GLY A 81 1.17 -6.32 3.11
CA GLY A 81 1.80 -7.59 2.76
C GLY A 81 1.12 -8.20 1.54
N VAL A 82 1.45 -9.46 1.28
CA VAL A 82 0.80 -10.23 0.22
C VAL A 82 -0.64 -10.51 0.63
N LEU A 83 -1.59 -10.34 -0.30
CA LEU A 83 -3.02 -10.53 -0.06
C LEU A 83 -3.34 -11.94 0.47
N GLN A 84 -2.55 -12.95 0.08
CA GLN A 84 -2.65 -14.32 0.58
C GLN A 84 -2.44 -14.40 2.11
N ASP A 85 -1.54 -13.59 2.67
CA ASP A 85 -1.31 -13.52 4.13
C ASP A 85 -2.45 -12.82 4.87
N TRP A 86 -3.23 -12.00 4.15
CA TRP A 86 -4.39 -11.27 4.66
C TRP A 86 -5.71 -12.00 4.46
N SER A 87 -5.71 -13.13 3.75
CA SER A 87 -6.87 -14.00 3.68
C SER A 87 -7.13 -14.56 5.08
N ILE A 88 -8.03 -13.93 5.81
CA ILE A 88 -8.61 -14.51 7.01
C ILE A 88 -9.17 -15.86 6.56
N LYS A 89 -8.60 -16.96 7.07
CA LYS A 89 -9.25 -18.26 7.00
C LYS A 89 -10.59 -18.11 7.72
N ILE A 90 -11.64 -17.77 6.97
CA ILE A 90 -13.00 -17.98 7.41
C ILE A 90 -13.13 -19.50 7.48
N LYS A 91 -12.91 -20.07 8.67
CA LYS A 91 -13.28 -21.45 8.94
C LYS A 91 -14.80 -21.48 8.84
N GLY A 92 -15.30 -22.04 7.74
CA GLY A 92 -16.70 -22.46 7.64
C GLY A 92 -17.03 -23.56 8.63
#